data_AF-A0A6I3CR37-F1
#
_entry.id   AF-A0A6I3CR37-F1
#
_cell.length_a   1.000
_cell.length_b   1.000
_cell.length_c   1.000
_cell.angle_alpha   90.00
_cell.angle_beta   90.00
_cell.angle_gamma   90.00
#
_symmetry.space_group_name_H-M   'P 1'
#
loop_
_entity.id
_entity.type
_entity.pdbx_description
1 polymer ?
#
loop_
_entity_poly.entity_id
_entity_poly.type
_entity_poly.pdbx_seq_one_letter_code
_entity_poly.pdbx_strand_id
1 'polypeptide(L)' 'MSDPVDETAQVPWSVRAPQKWVFSLIALLITIAIVVSAITSIAKDIGGLPPYLMLFVGPILGGFYVWYFALKKW' A
#
# COMPACT_ATOMS: atom_id res chain seq x y z
N MET A 1 12.54 38.75 13.10
CA MET A 1 11.29 38.23 12.49
C MET A 1 11.42 36.72 12.55
N SER A 2 10.86 36.07 13.58
CA SER A 2 10.83 34.61 13.66
C SER A 2 9.61 34.15 12.87
N ASP A 3 9.83 33.50 11.74
CA ASP A 3 8.76 32.89 10.97
C ASP A 3 7.94 31.98 11.90
N PRO A 4 6.59 32.02 11.84
CA PRO A 4 5.79 31.06 12.57
C PRO A 4 6.15 29.68 12.05
N VAL A 5 6.76 28.85 12.89
CA VAL A 5 6.97 27.43 12.60
C VAL A 5 5.57 26.85 12.47
N ASP A 6 5.15 26.68 11.22
CA ASP A 6 3.82 26.22 10.84
C ASP A 6 3.62 24.81 11.42
N GLU A 7 2.97 24.69 12.59
CA GLU A 7 2.74 23.41 13.28
C GLU A 7 1.95 22.41 12.40
N THR A 8 1.30 22.91 11.34
CA THR A 8 0.66 22.10 10.29
C THR A 8 1.65 21.29 9.43
N ALA A 9 2.95 21.58 9.52
CA ALA A 9 4.01 20.88 8.79
C ALA A 9 4.31 19.45 9.33
N GLN A 10 3.74 19.05 10.48
CA GLN A 10 4.04 17.72 11.05
C GLN A 10 3.41 16.54 10.28
N VAL A 11 2.30 16.74 9.56
CA VAL A 11 1.61 15.65 8.86
C VAL A 11 2.00 15.61 7.38
N PRO A 12 2.62 14.52 6.87
CA PRO A 12 3.01 14.42 5.46
C PRO A 12 1.82 14.60 4.51
N TRP A 13 2.01 15.28 3.38
CA TRP A 13 0.93 15.56 2.43
C TRP A 13 0.20 14.30 1.94
N SER A 14 0.92 13.19 1.74
CA SER A 14 0.38 11.93 1.24
C SER A 14 -0.61 11.24 2.19
N VAL A 15 -0.66 11.63 3.46
CA VAL A 15 -1.57 11.07 4.48
C VAL A 15 -2.69 12.05 4.86
N ARG A 16 -2.76 13.21 4.21
CA ARG A 16 -3.87 14.16 4.35
C ARG A 16 -5.09 13.66 3.56
N ALA A 17 -6.29 14.04 4.00
CA ALA A 17 -7.50 13.80 3.22
C ALA A 17 -7.62 14.85 2.10
N PRO A 18 -8.09 14.49 0.89
CA PRO A 18 -8.62 13.17 0.48
C PRO A 18 -7.56 12.16 -0.01
N GLN A 19 -6.30 12.59 -0.17
CA GLN A 19 -5.23 11.82 -0.81
C GLN A 19 -4.99 10.46 -0.17
N LYS A 20 -5.08 10.38 1.16
CA LYS A 20 -4.90 9.13 1.91
C LYS A 20 -5.84 8.00 1.47
N TRP A 21 -7.08 8.34 1.09
CA TRP A 21 -8.06 7.37 0.62
C TRP A 21 -7.75 6.89 -0.79
N VAL A 22 -7.28 7.79 -1.66
CA VAL A 22 -6.83 7.45 -3.01
C VAL A 22 -5.64 6.51 -2.95
N PHE A 23 -4.62 6.83 -2.15
CA PHE A 23 -3.44 5.98 -2.01
C PHE A 23 -3.75 4.64 -1.34
N SER A 24 -4.63 4.62 -0.33
CA SER A 24 -5.09 3.36 0.26
C SER A 24 -5.84 2.49 -0.75
N LEU A 25 -6.69 3.08 -1.60
CA LEU A 25 -7.41 2.34 -2.64
C LEU A 25 -6.44 1.80 -3.70
N ILE A 26 -5.48 2.61 -4.14
CA ILE A 26 -4.44 2.16 -5.07
C ILE A 26 -3.65 1.00 -4.48
N ALA A 27 -3.21 1.10 -3.22
CA ALA A 27 -2.49 0.03 -2.54
C ALA A 27 -3.31 -1.26 -2.47
N LEU A 28 -4.60 -1.15 -2.17
CA LEU A 28 -5.52 -2.30 -2.15
C LEU A 28 -5.63 -2.95 -3.53
N LEU A 29 -5.84 -2.15 -4.59
CA LEU A 29 -5.96 -2.66 -5.96
C LEU A 29 -4.67 -3.34 -6.43
N ILE A 30 -3.50 -2.76 -6.14
CA ILE A 30 -2.20 -3.37 -6.44
C ILE A 30 -2.05 -4.71 -5.72
N THR A 31 -2.45 -4.78 -4.45
CA THR A 31 -2.39 -6.02 -3.66
C THR A 31 -3.23 -7.12 -4.29
N ILE A 32 -4.47 -6.79 -4.67
CA ILE A 32 -5.37 -7.72 -5.35
C ILE A 32 -4.76 -8.18 -6.67
N ALA A 33 -4.22 -7.25 -7.48
CA ALA A 33 -3.59 -7.57 -8.74
C ALA A 33 -2.39 -8.52 -8.57
N ILE A 34 -1.54 -8.31 -7.55
CA ILE A 34 -0.42 -9.20 -7.24
C ILE A 34 -0.91 -10.60 -6.88
N VAL A 35 -1.91 -10.71 -6.00
CA VAL A 35 -2.45 -12.01 -5.57
C VAL A 35 -3.09 -12.76 -6.74
N VAL A 36 -3.90 -12.07 -7.57
CA VAL A 36 -4.51 -12.68 -8.76
C VAL A 36 -3.44 -13.13 -9.76
N SER A 37 -2.41 -12.31 -9.98
CA SER A 37 -1.28 -12.66 -10.85
C SER A 37 -0.55 -13.91 -10.32
N ALA A 38 -0.24 -13.94 -9.02
CA ALA A 38 0.39 -15.08 -8.36
C ALA A 38 -0.42 -16.37 -8.53
N ILE A 39 -1.72 -16.34 -8.22
CA ILE A 39 -2.61 -17.50 -8.38
C ILE A 39 -2.66 -17.95 -9.83
N THR A 40 -2.75 -17.02 -10.78
CA THR A 40 -2.79 -17.33 -12.22
C THR A 40 -1.49 -17.96 -12.70
N SER A 41 -0.34 -17.47 -12.24
CA SER A 41 0.96 -18.05 -12.56
C SER A 41 1.12 -19.45 -11.98
N ILE A 42 0.71 -19.68 -10.73
CA ILE A 42 0.72 -21.01 -10.09
C ILE A 42 -0.19 -21.97 -10.85
N ALA A 43 -1.42 -21.55 -11.18
CA ALA A 43 -2.39 -22.39 -11.89
C ALA A 43 -1.92 -22.81 -13.30
N LYS A 44 -1.06 -22.00 -13.93
CA LYS A 44 -0.45 -22.30 -15.24
C LYS A 44 0.88 -23.01 -15.14
N ASP A 45 1.35 -23.30 -13.93
CA ASP A 45 2.67 -23.88 -13.63
C ASP A 45 3.84 -23.04 -14.19
N ILE A 46 3.66 -21.71 -14.20
CA ILE A 46 4.62 -20.73 -14.73
C ILE A 46 5.30 -20.01 -13.56
N GLY A 47 6.63 -19.97 -13.60
CA GLY A 47 7.40 -19.05 -12.76
C GLY A 47 7.94 -19.64 -11.46
N GLY A 48 7.80 -20.95 -11.20
CA GLY A 48 8.48 -21.63 -10.10
C GLY A 48 8.20 -20.99 -8.73
N LEU A 49 9.25 -20.57 -8.03
CA LEU A 49 9.16 -19.97 -6.69
C LEU A 49 8.50 -18.57 -6.62
N PRO A 50 8.82 -17.59 -7.51
CA PRO A 50 8.31 -16.22 -7.39
C PRO A 50 6.79 -16.05 -7.16
N PRO A 51 5.89 -16.76 -7.87
CA PRO A 51 4.45 -16.66 -7.61
C PRO A 51 4.04 -17.00 -6.17
N TYR A 52 4.69 -17.99 -5.55
CA TYR A 52 4.44 -18.32 -4.15
C TYR A 52 4.87 -17.20 -3.20
N LEU A 53 6.03 -16.58 -3.47
CA LEU A 53 6.50 -15.43 -2.68
C LEU A 53 5.55 -14.23 -2.82
N MET A 54 5.04 -13.96 -4.03
CA MET A 54 4.06 -12.91 -4.27
C MET A 54 2.78 -13.10 -3.43
N LEU A 55 2.38 -14.36 -3.21
CA LEU A 55 1.19 -14.71 -2.43
C LEU A 55 1.31 -14.36 -0.94
N PHE A 56 2.54 -14.33 -0.40
CA PHE A 56 2.80 -13.89 0.98
C PHE A 56 3.17 -12.40 1.04
N VAL A 57 4.13 -11.98 0.22
CA VAL A 57 4.69 -10.63 0.24
C VAL A 57 3.65 -9.59 -0.18
N GLY A 58 2.82 -9.91 -1.18
CA GLY A 58 1.75 -9.02 -1.67
C GLY A 58 0.78 -8.61 -0.56
N PRO A 59 0.10 -9.55 0.12
CA PRO A 59 -0.80 -9.23 1.23
C PRO A 59 -0.13 -8.51 2.40
N ILE A 60 1.11 -8.85 2.74
CA ILE A 60 1.85 -8.21 3.85
C ILE A 60 2.10 -6.73 3.53
N LEU A 61 2.68 -6.43 2.37
CA LEU A 61 2.90 -5.03 1.96
C LEU A 61 1.59 -4.29 1.74
N GLY A 62 0.61 -4.94 1.12
CA GLY A 62 -0.72 -4.39 0.91
C GLY A 62 -1.40 -3.94 2.19
N GLY A 63 -1.45 -4.84 3.17
CA GLY A 63 -1.98 -4.57 4.49
C GLY A 63 -1.22 -3.46 5.20
N PHE A 64 0.12 -3.46 5.11
CA PHE A 64 0.95 -2.40 5.68
C PHE A 64 0.63 -1.02 5.08
N TYR A 65 0.51 -0.92 3.74
CA TYR A 65 0.21 0.36 3.09
C TYR A 65 -1.22 0.84 3.36
N VAL A 66 -2.20 -0.06 3.32
CA VAL A 66 -3.58 0.28 3.70
C VAL A 66 -3.63 0.76 5.14
N TRP A 67 -2.95 0.07 6.06
CA TRP A 67 -2.86 0.51 7.46
C TRP A 67 -2.19 1.89 7.57
N TYR A 68 -1.06 2.10 6.90
CA TYR A 68 -0.29 3.34 6.95
C TYR A 68 -1.08 4.55 6.44
N PHE A 69 -1.83 4.41 5.35
CA PHE A 69 -2.60 5.51 4.75
C PHE A 69 -3.99 5.67 5.36
N ALA A 70 -4.73 4.58 5.61
CA ALA A 70 -6.12 4.68 6.05
C ALA A 70 -6.29 4.69 7.58
N LEU A 71 -5.50 3.89 8.31
CA LEU A 71 -5.75 3.57 9.73
C LEU A 71 -4.79 4.25 10.70
N LYS A 72 -3.54 4.50 10.29
CA LYS A 72 -2.55 5.15 11.15
C LYS A 72 -3.00 6.57 11.49
N LYS A 73 -3.11 6.86 12.78
CA LYS A 73 -3.43 8.20 13.28
C LYS A 73 -2.17 9.06 13.20
N TRP A 74 -2.27 10.14 12.43
CA TRP A 74 -1.26 11.18 12.27
C TRP A 74 -1.61 12.39 13.12
#